data_AF-A0A0F8Z4P4-F1
#
_entry.id   AF-A0A0F8Z4P4-F1
#
_cell.length_a   1.000
_cell.length_b   1.000
_cell.length_c   1.000
_cell.angle_alpha   90.00
_cell.angle_beta   90.00
_cell.angle_gamma   90.00
#
_symmetry.space_group_name_H-M   'P 1'
#
loop_
_entity.id
_entity.type
_entity.pdbx_description
1 polymer ?
#
loop_
_entity_poly.entity_id
_entity_poly.type
_entity_poly.pdbx_seq_one_letter_code
_entity_poly.pdbx_strand_id
1 'polypeptide(L)'
;MPFITGPSLDELVKELSSWYIKTRGELIQALEEGYPYGSTPLTPRQQVDKFMSMTPEDWEGLVSKLVDRHRGKPDAEALARKDLEDYVAKMNRMGISRRAV
;
A
#
# COMPACT_ATOMS: atom_id res chain seq x y z
N MET A 1 36.55 -11.24 19.02
CA MET A 1 35.28 -10.76 18.43
C MET A 1 35.63 -9.74 17.36
N PRO A 2 35.01 -9.77 16.18
CA PRO A 2 35.21 -8.72 15.20
C PRO A 2 34.63 -7.41 15.77
N PHE A 3 35.44 -6.36 15.78
CA PHE A 3 34.98 -5.01 16.10
C PHE A 3 34.20 -4.50 14.90
N ILE A 4 32.88 -4.43 15.04
CA ILE A 4 32.04 -3.82 14.02
C ILE A 4 32.28 -2.30 14.14
N THR A 5 32.81 -1.71 13.07
CA THR A 5 33.13 -0.28 12.96
C THR A 5 32.02 0.47 12.22
N GLY A 6 32.00 1.80 12.28
CA GLY A 6 30.99 2.64 11.62
C GLY A 6 30.70 2.25 10.16
N PRO A 7 31.72 2.19 9.27
CA PRO A 7 31.50 1.82 7.86
C PRO A 7 30.88 0.42 7.68
N SER A 8 31.29 -0.56 8.49
CA SER A 8 30.70 -1.90 8.45
C SER A 8 29.28 -1.97 9.03
N LEU A 9 28.94 -1.09 9.98
CA LEU A 9 27.56 -0.94 10.45
C LEU A 9 26.67 -0.36 9.36
N ASP A 10 27.16 0.63 8.62
CA ASP A 10 26.39 1.28 7.54
C ASP A 10 26.08 0.30 6.40
N GLU A 11 27.05 -0.55 6.04
CA GLU A 11 26.85 -1.65 5.07
C GLU A 11 25.78 -2.64 5.56
N LEU A 12 25.88 -3.08 6.82
CA LEU A 12 24.88 -3.98 7.42
C LEU A 12 23.49 -3.34 7.46
N VAL A 13 23.38 -2.05 7.79
CA VAL A 13 22.11 -1.32 7.79
C VAL A 13 21.51 -1.28 6.38
N LYS A 14 22.34 -1.06 5.35
CA LYS A 14 21.88 -1.05 3.96
C LYS A 14 21.38 -2.42 3.51
N GLU A 15 22.11 -3.49 3.83
CA GLU A 15 21.73 -4.87 3.50
C GLU A 15 20.45 -5.28 4.21
N LEU A 16 20.35 -5.02 5.52
CA LEU A 16 19.16 -5.33 6.31
C LEU A 16 17.93 -4.54 5.84
N SER A 17 18.09 -3.25 5.54
CA SER A 17 17.00 -2.42 5.02
C SER A 17 16.51 -2.94 3.67
N SER A 18 17.44 -3.30 2.78
CA SER A 18 17.11 -3.86 1.46
C SER A 18 16.40 -5.21 1.59
N TRP A 19 16.90 -6.09 2.46
CA TRP A 19 16.28 -7.38 2.75
C TRP A 19 14.87 -7.22 3.33
N TYR A 20 14.68 -6.30 4.28
CA TYR A 20 13.38 -6.04 4.90
C TYR A 20 12.35 -5.54 3.86
N ILE A 21 12.72 -4.55 3.05
CA ILE A 21 11.82 -3.98 2.02
C ILE A 21 11.41 -5.06 1.02
N LYS A 22 12.39 -5.85 0.54
CA LYS A 22 12.14 -6.93 -0.42
C LYS A 22 11.21 -7.99 0.16
N THR A 23 11.57 -8.54 1.32
CA THR A 23 10.82 -9.62 1.97
C THR A 23 9.40 -9.19 2.29
N ARG A 24 9.21 -7.97 2.82
CA ARG A 24 7.89 -7.43 3.12
C ARG A 24 7.06 -7.26 1.84
N GLY A 25 7.66 -6.79 0.76
CA GLY A 25 6.99 -6.67 -0.54
C GLY A 25 6.51 -8.02 -1.08
N GLU A 26 7.38 -9.04 -1.04
CA GLU A 26 7.05 -10.41 -1.46
C GLU A 26 5.92 -11.01 -0.60
N LEU A 27 5.96 -10.81 0.72
CA LEU A 27 4.90 -11.27 1.63
C LEU A 27 3.56 -10.56 1.37
N ILE A 28 3.57 -9.24 1.17
CA ILE A 28 2.36 -8.50 0.81
C ILE A 28 1.77 -9.06 -0.47
N GLN A 29 2.59 -9.26 -1.51
CA GLN A 29 2.13 -9.80 -2.79
C GLN A 29 1.60 -11.24 -2.64
N ALA A 30 2.25 -12.08 -1.84
CA ALA A 30 1.79 -13.44 -1.57
C ALA A 30 0.45 -13.49 -0.84
N LEU A 31 0.18 -12.51 0.03
CA LEU A 31 -1.07 -12.38 0.76
C LEU A 31 -2.16 -11.66 -0.05
N GLU A 32 -1.82 -11.09 -1.21
CA GLU A 32 -2.76 -10.47 -2.14
C GLU A 32 -3.46 -11.53 -3.02
N GLU A 33 -4.26 -12.39 -2.39
CA GLU A 33 -5.06 -13.42 -3.08
C GLU A 33 -6.31 -12.81 -3.75
N GLY A 34 -6.09 -11.96 -4.76
CA GLY A 34 -7.15 -11.29 -5.53
C GLY A 34 -7.73 -10.04 -4.86
N TYR A 35 -7.28 -9.71 -3.65
CA TYR A 35 -7.61 -8.48 -2.92
C TYR A 35 -6.36 -7.85 -2.30
N PRO A 36 -6.27 -6.51 -2.19
CA PRO A 36 -5.15 -5.85 -1.52
C PRO A 36 -4.94 -6.36 -0.09
N TYR A 37 -3.68 -6.50 0.32
CA TYR A 37 -3.34 -6.96 1.67
C TYR A 37 -3.98 -6.07 2.75
N GLY A 38 -4.60 -6.70 3.76
CA GLY A 38 -5.30 -6.00 4.84
C GLY A 38 -6.66 -5.40 4.45
N SER A 39 -7.17 -5.70 3.25
CA SER A 39 -8.53 -5.35 2.85
C SER A 39 -9.52 -6.48 3.10
N THR A 40 -10.78 -6.13 3.31
CA THR A 40 -11.88 -7.09 3.38
C THR A 40 -12.36 -7.39 1.95
N PRO A 41 -12.59 -8.66 1.58
CA PRO A 41 -13.17 -9.00 0.28
C PRO A 41 -14.54 -8.34 0.13
N LEU A 42 -14.69 -7.50 -0.89
CA LEU A 42 -15.94 -6.82 -1.21
C LEU A 42 -16.29 -7.08 -2.67
N THR A 43 -17.56 -7.32 -2.94
CA THR A 43 -18.05 -7.37 -4.34
C THR A 43 -17.80 -6.03 -5.04
N PRO A 44 -17.69 -6.00 -6.38
CA PRO A 44 -17.50 -4.75 -7.13
C PRO A 44 -18.52 -3.66 -6.76
N ARG A 45 -19.78 -4.03 -6.51
CA ARG A 45 -20.83 -3.11 -6.08
C ARG A 45 -20.58 -2.54 -4.70
N GLN A 46 -20.23 -3.38 -3.73
CA GLN A 46 -19.89 -2.94 -2.37
C GLN A 46 -18.64 -2.08 -2.33
N GLN A 47 -17.65 -2.32 -3.19
CA GLN A 47 -16.46 -1.47 -3.30
C GLN A 47 -16.85 -0.05 -3.70
N VAL A 48 -17.70 0.10 -4.71
CA VAL A 48 -18.20 1.41 -5.16
C VAL A 48 -19.09 2.06 -4.10
N ASP A 49 -20.03 1.30 -3.50
CA ASP A 49 -20.91 1.85 -2.46
C ASP A 49 -20.10 2.38 -1.27
N LYS A 50 -19.11 1.60 -0.80
CA LYS A 50 -18.19 2.02 0.26
C LYS A 50 -17.40 3.27 -0.14
N PHE A 51 -16.83 3.29 -1.34
CA PHE A 51 -16.09 4.44 -1.85
C PHE A 51 -16.93 5.72 -1.87
N MET A 52 -18.17 5.64 -2.34
CA MET A 52 -19.09 6.78 -2.42
C MET A 52 -19.56 7.26 -1.04
N SER A 53 -19.50 6.40 -0.02
CA SER A 53 -19.89 6.70 1.36
C SER A 53 -18.71 7.00 2.29
N MET A 54 -17.47 7.06 1.80
CA MET A 54 -16.30 7.31 2.65
C MET A 54 -16.37 8.70 3.28
N THR A 55 -16.20 8.77 4.60
CA THR A 55 -16.03 10.03 5.32
C THR A 55 -14.58 10.53 5.23
N PRO A 56 -14.28 11.79 5.59
CA PRO A 56 -12.90 12.27 5.67
C PRO A 56 -11.98 11.36 6.52
N GLU A 57 -12.50 10.82 7.62
CA GLU A 57 -11.77 9.90 8.50
C GLU A 57 -11.47 8.56 7.81
N ASP A 58 -12.40 8.03 7.01
CA ASP A 58 -12.15 6.83 6.20
C ASP A 58 -11.04 7.07 5.17
N TRP A 59 -10.99 8.27 4.58
CA TRP A 59 -9.95 8.67 3.63
C TRP A 59 -8.59 8.77 4.30
N GLU A 60 -8.49 9.39 5.47
CA GLU A 60 -7.26 9.43 6.26
C GLU A 60 -6.80 8.01 6.62
N GLY A 61 -7.72 7.15 7.03
CA GLY A 61 -7.44 5.74 7.33
C GLY A 61 -6.93 4.96 6.12
N LEU A 62 -7.47 5.22 4.92
CA LEU A 62 -6.99 4.64 3.67
C LEU A 62 -5.57 5.11 3.36
N VAL A 63 -5.32 6.42 3.40
CA VAL A 63 -4.00 6.99 3.12
C VAL A 63 -2.96 6.46 4.09
N SER A 64 -3.28 6.38 5.38
CA SER A 64 -2.38 5.81 6.40
C SER A 64 -1.96 4.36 6.06
N LYS A 65 -2.90 3.53 5.60
CA LYS A 65 -2.61 2.16 5.17
C LYS A 65 -1.73 2.11 3.92
N LEU A 66 -1.96 2.99 2.97
CA LEU A 66 -1.14 3.08 1.75
C LEU A 66 0.30 3.52 2.07
N VAL A 67 0.48 4.47 3.00
CA VAL A 67 1.81 4.87 3.48
C VAL A 67 2.48 3.72 4.22
N ASP A 68 1.77 3.04 5.12
CA ASP A 68 2.33 1.89 5.84
C ASP A 68 2.71 0.76 4.88
N ARG A 69 1.95 0.52 3.80
CA ARG A 69 2.31 -0.43 2.73
C ARG A 69 3.70 -0.15 2.15
N HIS A 70 4.14 1.10 2.08
CA HIS A 70 5.46 1.46 1.57
C HIS A 70 6.49 1.80 2.67
N ARG A 71 6.19 1.49 3.93
CA ARG A 71 7.08 1.77 5.07
C ARG A 71 8.50 1.26 4.83
N GLY A 72 9.46 2.15 5.07
CA GLY A 72 10.89 1.89 4.91
C GLY A 72 11.44 2.15 3.50
N LYS A 73 10.58 2.41 2.51
CA LYS A 73 11.02 2.87 1.19
C LYS A 73 11.36 4.37 1.22
N PRO A 74 12.40 4.80 0.49
CA PRO A 74 12.80 6.22 0.44
C PRO A 74 11.73 7.11 -0.22
N ASP A 75 10.87 6.54 -1.05
CA ASP A 75 9.82 7.21 -1.84
C ASP A 75 8.40 6.81 -1.38
N ALA A 76 8.24 6.39 -0.11
CA ALA A 76 7.00 5.83 0.41
C ALA A 76 5.77 6.73 0.20
N GLU A 77 5.90 8.04 0.41
CA GLU A 77 4.80 9.00 0.22
C GLU A 77 4.39 9.12 -1.25
N ALA A 78 5.36 9.15 -2.17
CA ALA A 78 5.10 9.23 -3.60
C ALA A 78 4.41 7.96 -4.12
N LEU A 79 4.84 6.80 -3.63
CA LEU A 79 4.22 5.51 -3.94
C LEU A 79 2.79 5.43 -3.36
N ALA A 80 2.59 5.86 -2.12
CA ALA A 80 1.26 5.89 -1.51
C ALA A 80 0.29 6.83 -2.25
N ARG A 81 0.79 7.99 -2.70
CA ARG A 81 0.02 8.92 -3.53
C ARG A 81 -0.38 8.29 -4.87
N LYS A 82 0.54 7.60 -5.53
CA LYS A 82 0.24 6.88 -6.77
C LYS A 82 -0.81 5.80 -6.56
N ASP A 83 -0.69 5.00 -5.51
CA ASP A 83 -1.68 3.97 -5.17
C ASP A 83 -3.07 4.58 -4.91
N LEU A 84 -3.12 5.75 -4.26
CA LEU A 84 -4.36 6.48 -4.03
C LEU A 84 -4.99 6.96 -5.34
N GLU A 85 -4.19 7.56 -6.23
CA GLU A 85 -4.63 8.03 -7.55
C GLU A 85 -5.19 6.87 -8.38
N ASP A 86 -4.48 5.74 -8.41
CA ASP A 86 -4.90 4.51 -9.11
C ASP A 86 -6.21 3.95 -8.52
N TYR A 87 -6.34 3.93 -7.20
CA TYR A 87 -7.55 3.49 -6.50
C TYR A 87 -8.76 4.39 -6.86
N VAL A 88 -8.61 5.71 -6.76
CA VAL A 88 -9.66 6.67 -7.10
C VAL A 88 -10.07 6.55 -8.56
N ALA A 89 -9.10 6.46 -9.48
CA ALA A 89 -9.36 6.29 -10.90
C ALA A 89 -10.10 4.97 -11.20
N LYS A 90 -9.73 3.87 -10.53
CA LYS A 90 -10.44 2.59 -10.63
C LYS A 90 -11.89 2.72 -10.15
N MET A 91 -12.11 3.29 -8.96
CA MET A 91 -13.45 3.42 -8.37
C MET A 91 -14.35 4.33 -9.19
N ASN A 92 -13.83 5.45 -9.70
CA ASN A 92 -14.57 6.33 -10.60
C ASN A 92 -15.00 5.62 -11.90
N ARG A 93 -14.10 4.84 -12.52
CA ARG A 93 -14.46 4.02 -13.70
C ARG A 93 -15.56 3.00 -13.39
N MET A 94 -15.45 2.30 -12.27
CA MET A 94 -16.46 1.32 -11.83
C MET A 94 -17.81 1.99 -11.49
N GLY A 95 -17.78 3.19 -10.88
CA GLY A 95 -18.98 3.96 -10.56
C GLY A 95 -19.70 4.51 -11.78
N ILE A 96 -18.96 5.00 -12.79
CA ILE A 96 -19.53 5.47 -14.07
C ILE A 96 -20.19 4.31 -14.82
N SER A 97 -19.53 3.15 -14.91
CA SER A 97 -20.10 1.96 -15.57
C SER A 97 -21.43 1.51 -14.95
N ARG A 98 -21.66 1.77 -13.67
CA ARG A 98 -22.93 1.47 -13.00
C ARG A 98 -24.05 2.47 -13.33
N ARG A 99 -23.72 3.72 -13.70
CA ARG A 99 -24.69 4.75 -14.07
C ARG A 99 -25.12 4.68 -15.54
N ALA A 100 -24.33 4.00 -16.38
CA ALA A 100 -24.60 3.84 -17.80
C ALA A 100 -25.53 2.66 -18.14
N VAL A 101 -25.91 1.85 -17.14
CA VAL A 101 -26.84 0.72 -17.25
C VAL A 101 -28.18 1.08 -16.61
#